data_AF-A0A7S7PPG5-F1
#
_entry.id   AF-A0A7S7PPG5-F1
#
_cell.length_a   1.000
_cell.length_b   1.000
_cell.length_c   1.000
_cell.angle_alpha   90.00
_cell.angle_beta   90.00
_cell.angle_gamma   90.00
#
_symmetry.space_group_name_H-M   'P 1'
#
loop_
_entity.id
_entity.type
_entity.pdbx_description
1 polymer ?
#
loop_
_entity_poly.entity_id
_entity_poly.type
_entity_poly.pdbx_seq_one_letter_code
_entity_poly.pdbx_strand_id
1 'polypeptide(L)'
;MRASSRAKLGLVLGNTVGVIDADYQGPCLVSAWNRNMEHGQAITINPGDRIAQLIFVHITRPQIEVVTEFDLSGNRGEGGWGSTGK
;
A
#
# COMPACT_ATOMS: atom_id res chain seq x y z
N MET A 1 -11.77 9.75 -1.68
CA MET A 1 -11.43 8.60 -0.81
C MET A 1 -11.32 9.12 0.63
N ARG A 2 -11.98 8.50 1.61
CA ARG A 2 -11.90 8.92 3.02
C ARG A 2 -10.99 7.95 3.77
N ALA A 3 -10.09 8.45 4.62
CA ALA A 3 -9.39 7.60 5.57
C ALA A 3 -10.41 6.98 6.54
N SER A 4 -10.21 5.73 6.95
CA SER A 4 -11.04 5.12 7.99
C SER A 4 -10.97 5.99 9.25
N SER A 5 -12.07 6.11 9.99
CA SER A 5 -12.09 6.88 11.25
C SER A 5 -11.00 6.41 12.23
N ARG A 6 -10.57 5.15 12.13
CA ARG A 6 -9.53 4.52 12.95
C ARG A 6 -8.10 4.84 12.52
N ALA A 7 -7.87 5.27 11.28
CA ALA A 7 -6.54 5.76 10.86
C ALA A 7 -6.07 6.97 11.68
N LYS A 8 -7.02 7.80 12.15
CA LYS A 8 -6.75 8.92 13.07
C LYS A 8 -6.28 8.46 14.45
N LEU A 9 -6.63 7.24 14.86
CA LEU A 9 -6.21 6.64 16.13
C LEU A 9 -4.88 5.90 16.03
N GLY A 10 -4.26 5.87 14.84
CA GLY A 10 -3.00 5.14 14.61
C GLY A 10 -3.18 3.72 14.05
N LEU A 11 -4.41 3.28 13.72
CA LEU A 11 -4.62 1.98 13.10
C LEU A 11 -4.26 2.03 11.60
N VAL A 12 -3.26 1.26 11.19
CA VAL A 12 -2.81 1.14 9.80
C VAL A 12 -2.66 -0.32 9.39
N LEU A 13 -2.42 -0.56 8.10
CA LEU A 13 -1.99 -1.87 7.63
C LEU A 13 -0.50 -2.05 7.89
N GLY A 14 -0.11 -3.12 8.58
CA GLY A 14 1.29 -3.46 8.88
C GLY A 14 2.11 -3.73 7.61
N ASN A 15 1.48 -4.29 6.58
CA ASN A 15 2.06 -4.48 5.25
C ASN A 15 1.91 -3.24 4.34
N THR A 16 1.49 -2.09 4.88
CA THR A 16 1.17 -0.83 4.19
C THR A 16 -0.02 -0.92 3.22
N VAL A 17 0.08 -1.72 2.17
CA VAL A 17 -0.96 -1.95 1.17
C VAL A 17 -1.06 -3.46 0.94
N GLY A 18 -2.26 -4.01 1.13
CA GLY A 18 -2.55 -5.40 0.75
C GLY A 18 -2.80 -5.49 -0.75
N VAL A 19 -2.03 -6.34 -1.42
CA VAL A 19 -2.30 -6.79 -2.80
C VAL A 19 -2.90 -8.19 -2.69
N ILE A 20 -4.03 -8.40 -3.34
CA ILE A 20 -4.72 -9.69 -3.36
C ILE A 20 -4.68 -10.18 -4.81
N ASP A 21 -4.13 -11.37 -5.01
CA ASP A 21 -4.03 -11.98 -6.35
C ASP A 21 -5.40 -12.38 -6.88
N ALA A 22 -5.53 -12.38 -8.21
CA ALA A 22 -6.81 -12.62 -8.90
C ALA A 22 -7.34 -14.05 -8.71
N ASP A 23 -6.49 -15.00 -8.37
CA ASP A 23 -6.80 -16.41 -8.14
C ASP A 23 -6.84 -16.79 -6.65
N TYR A 24 -6.68 -15.81 -5.74
CA TYR A 24 -6.79 -16.05 -4.31
C TYR A 24 -8.24 -16.31 -3.88
N GLN A 25 -8.48 -17.45 -3.21
CA GLN A 25 -9.81 -17.87 -2.74
C GLN A 25 -9.93 -18.00 -1.22
N GLY A 26 -8.85 -17.67 -0.50
CA GLY A 26 -8.84 -17.73 0.96
C GLY A 26 -9.57 -16.54 1.61
N PRO A 27 -9.66 -16.52 2.95
CA PRO A 27 -10.21 -15.38 3.66
C PRO A 27 -9.30 -14.15 3.55
N CYS A 28 -9.88 -12.98 3.29
CA CYS A 28 -9.16 -11.72 3.31
C CYS A 28 -8.79 -11.32 4.76
N LEU A 29 -7.53 -11.50 5.13
CA LEU A 29 -7.02 -11.10 6.44
C LEU A 29 -6.49 -9.66 6.40
N VAL A 30 -6.64 -8.94 7.52
CA VAL A 30 -6.15 -7.57 7.69
C VAL A 30 -4.98 -7.59 8.67
N SER A 31 -3.78 -7.26 8.19
CA SER A 31 -2.61 -7.03 9.04
C SER A 31 -2.77 -5.73 9.82
N ALA A 32 -3.56 -5.74 10.89
CA ALA A 32 -3.85 -4.55 11.69
C ALA A 32 -2.65 -4.16 12.58
N TRP A 33 -2.07 -2.99 12.33
CA TRP A 33 -0.95 -2.46 13.12
C TRP A 33 -1.34 -1.17 13.83
N ASN A 34 -1.11 -1.15 15.15
CA ASN A 34 -1.13 0.07 15.93
C ASN A 34 0.25 0.75 15.86
N ARG A 35 0.35 1.84 15.09
CA ARG A 35 1.62 2.58 14.90
C ARG A 35 1.92 3.61 15.98
N ASN A 36 1.11 3.68 17.03
CA ASN A 36 1.36 4.57 18.15
C ASN A 36 2.69 4.18 18.82
N MET A 37 3.39 5.17 19.41
CA MET A 37 4.63 4.92 20.16
C MET A 37 4.38 3.97 21.34
N GLU A 38 5.43 3.43 21.95
CA GLU A 38 5.39 2.39 22.99
C GLU A 38 4.48 2.72 24.20
N HIS A 39 4.23 4.01 24.47
CA HIS A 39 3.30 4.48 25.52
C HIS A 39 2.05 5.20 24.96
N GLY A 40 1.75 4.98 23.69
CA GLY A 40 0.61 5.58 23.01
C GLY A 40 -0.72 4.87 23.29
N GLN A 41 -1.80 5.45 22.79
CA GLN A 41 -3.15 4.95 23.04
C GLN A 41 -3.36 3.54 22.44
N ALA A 42 -3.92 2.64 23.24
CA ALA A 42 -4.37 1.34 22.76
C ALA A 42 -5.61 1.48 21.86
N ILE A 43 -5.73 0.60 20.85
CA ILE A 43 -6.86 0.59 19.92
C ILE A 43 -7.65 -0.70 20.13
N THR A 44 -8.90 -0.57 20.59
CA THR A 44 -9.81 -1.71 20.73
C THR A 44 -10.59 -1.90 19.43
N ILE A 45 -10.56 -3.10 18.84
CA ILE A 45 -11.34 -3.49 17.67
C ILE A 45 -12.43 -4.46 18.13
N ASN A 46 -13.69 -4.10 17.87
CA ASN A 46 -14.86 -4.90 18.18
C ASN A 46 -15.41 -5.56 16.90
N PRO A 47 -16.16 -6.67 17.02
CA PRO A 47 -16.89 -7.24 15.89
C PRO A 47 -17.79 -6.20 15.19
N GLY A 48 -17.74 -6.17 13.86
CA GLY A 48 -18.49 -5.21 13.03
C GLY A 48 -17.77 -3.88 12.76
N ASP A 49 -16.62 -3.63 13.39
CA ASP A 49 -15.83 -2.43 13.11
C ASP A 49 -15.29 -2.40 11.68
N ARG A 50 -15.41 -1.24 11.03
CA ARG A 50 -14.80 -0.98 9.72
C ARG A 50 -13.32 -0.61 9.92
N ILE A 51 -12.42 -1.57 9.71
CA ILE A 51 -10.98 -1.40 9.97
C ILE A 51 -10.10 -1.27 8.72
N ALA A 52 -10.63 -1.61 7.54
CA ALA A 52 -9.95 -1.51 6.25
C ALA A 52 -10.94 -1.17 5.13
N GLN A 53 -10.43 -0.88 3.94
CA GLN A 53 -11.21 -0.71 2.72
C GLN A 53 -10.56 -1.51 1.60
N LEU A 54 -11.38 -2.01 0.67
CA LEU A 54 -10.96 -2.76 -0.51
C LEU A 54 -11.29 -1.96 -1.76
N ILE A 55 -10.41 -1.99 -2.75
CA ILE A 55 -10.60 -1.32 -4.04
C ILE A 55 -10.16 -2.29 -5.13
N PHE A 56 -10.96 -2.40 -6.19
CA PHE A 56 -10.60 -3.16 -7.38
C PHE A 56 -10.01 -2.21 -8.41
N VAL A 57 -8.85 -2.56 -8.94
CA VAL A 57 -8.14 -1.79 -9.97
C VAL A 57 -7.72 -2.71 -11.10
N HIS A 58 -7.63 -2.19 -12.33
CA HIS A 58 -7.03 -2.93 -13.43
C HIS A 58 -5.52 -3.00 -13.25
N ILE A 59 -4.96 -4.20 -13.48
CA ILE A 59 -3.51 -4.45 -13.45
C ILE A 59 -3.07 -4.98 -14.82
N THR A 60 -1.95 -4.47 -15.31
CA THR A 60 -1.30 -4.99 -16.53
C THR A 60 -0.34 -6.11 -16.14
N ARG A 61 -0.26 -7.16 -16.95
CA ARG A 61 0.77 -8.21 -16.85
C ARG A 61 1.82 -7.99 -17.95
N PRO A 62 2.90 -7.24 -17.69
CA PRO A 62 3.88 -6.93 -18.72
C PRO A 62 4.68 -8.17 -19.13
N GLN A 63 5.07 -8.23 -20.39
CA GLN A 63 6.13 -9.13 -20.84
C GLN A 63 7.47 -8.43 -20.63
N ILE A 64 8.43 -9.14 -20.03
CA ILE A 64 9.76 -8.61 -19.76
C ILE A 64 10.66 -8.94 -20.96
N GLU A 65 11.30 -7.93 -21.54
CA GLU A 65 12.29 -8.04 -22.60
C GLU A 65 13.66 -7.62 -22.06
N VAL A 66 14.69 -8.45 -22.26
CA VAL A 66 16.07 -8.13 -21.86
C VAL A 66 16.77 -7.46 -23.03
N VAL A 67 17.24 -6.23 -22.82
CA VAL A 67 17.92 -5.42 -23.84
C VAL A 67 19.35 -5.11 -23.40
N THR A 68 20.24 -4.83 -24.36
CA THR A 68 21.63 -4.44 -24.07
C THR A 68 21.72 -2.98 -23.60
N GLU A 69 20.81 -2.12 -24.05
CA GLU A 69 20.74 -0.70 -23.67
C GLU A 69 19.29 -0.20 -23.70
N PHE A 70 18.96 0.77 -22.84
CA PHE A 70 17.67 1.47 -22.86
C PHE A 70 17.77 2.75 -23.70
N ASP A 71 16.66 3.15 -24.34
CA ASP A 71 16.56 4.48 -24.95
C ASP A 71 16.49 5.56 -23.86
N LEU A 72 17.53 6.38 -23.77
CA LEU A 72 17.69 7.45 -22.77
C LEU A 72 17.18 8.82 -23.25
N SER A 73 16.42 8.90 -24.34
CA SER A 73 15.89 10.16 -24.88
C SER A 73 14.86 10.87 -23.97
N GLY A 74 14.43 10.25 -22.87
CA GLY A 74 13.49 10.82 -21.91
C GLY A 74 14.11 11.82 -20.91
N ASN A 75 13.42 12.93 -20.65
CA ASN A 75 13.88 14.04 -19.81
C ASN A 75 14.19 13.71 -18.33
N ARG A 76 13.81 12.52 -17.80
CA ARG A 76 14.06 12.15 -16.39
C ARG A 76 15.42 11.48 -16.17
N GLY A 77 15.97 10.81 -17.19
CA GLY A 77 17.18 10.00 -17.10
C GLY A 77 17.19 9.07 -15.87
N GLU A 78 18.34 8.96 -15.21
CA GLU A 78 18.54 8.18 -13.97
C GLU A 78 18.07 8.89 -12.69
N GLY A 79 17.44 10.07 -12.81
CA GLY A 79 17.03 10.87 -11.67
C GLY A 79 15.95 10.18 -10.82
N GLY A 80 16.25 9.94 -9.54
CA GLY A 80 15.32 9.44 -8.53
C GLY A 80 15.44 10.21 -7.21
N TRP A 81 14.75 9.76 -6.14
CA TRP A 81 14.99 10.26 -4.77
C TRP A 81 14.88 11.77 -4.55
N GLY A 82 13.93 12.43 -5.22
CA GLY A 82 13.76 13.89 -5.10
C GLY A 82 14.70 14.70 -6.01
N SER A 83 15.25 14.09 -7.07
CA SER A 83 16.15 14.72 -8.05
C SER A 83 15.64 16.03 -8.70
N THR A 84 14.34 16.29 -8.67
CA THR A 84 13.75 17.54 -9.19
C THR A 84 13.72 18.69 -8.18
N GLY A 85 14.18 18.47 -6.94
CA GLY A 85 14.24 19.48 -5.89
C GLY A 85 12.88 19.88 -5.32
N LYS A 86 12.51 19.28 -4.18
CA LYS A 86 11.87 19.87 -3.00
C LYS A 86 11.84 18.81 -1.89
#